data_AF-A0A1C5MI06-F1
#
_entry.id   AF-A0A1C5MI06-F1
#
_cell.length_a   1.000
_cell.length_b   1.000
_cell.length_c   1.000
_cell.angle_alpha   90.00
_cell.angle_beta   90.00
_cell.angle_gamma   90.00
#
_symmetry.space_group_name_H-M   'P 1'
#
loop_
_entity.id
_entity.type
_entity.pdbx_description
1 polymer ?
#
loop_
_entity_poly.entity_id
_entity_poly.type
_entity_poly.pdbx_seq_one_letter_code
_entity_poly.pdbx_strand_id
1 'polypeptide(L)'
;MAMTGDGVNDAPALKQSDIGVAMGITGNEVTKDAANMILTDDNFSTIVHAIIGRNVYEHLKNSIYYLLSGNFVGILCVLLASLFILQLHFIQHTFYL
;
A
#
# COMPACT_ATOMS: atom_id res chain seq x y z
N MET A 1 8.96 15.80 2.88
CA MET A 1 9.63 15.79 4.20
C MET A 1 8.57 15.62 5.29
N ALA A 2 8.90 14.95 6.40
CA ALA A 2 8.01 14.83 7.56
C ALA A 2 8.35 15.91 8.60
N MET A 3 7.35 16.50 9.24
CA MET A 3 7.53 17.62 10.18
C MET A 3 6.73 17.39 11.46
N THR A 4 7.31 17.77 12.60
CA THR A 4 6.69 17.65 13.93
C THR A 4 6.41 19.03 14.50
N GLY A 5 5.24 19.24 15.11
CA GLY A 5 4.89 20.52 15.72
C GLY A 5 3.85 20.39 16.83
N ASP A 6 3.83 21.35 17.74
CA ASP A 6 2.93 21.40 18.90
C ASP A 6 2.23 22.75 19.05
N GLY A 7 2.74 23.81 18.42
CA GLY A 7 2.20 25.16 18.48
C GLY A 7 1.35 25.55 17.26
N VAL A 8 0.35 26.42 17.45
CA VAL A 8 -0.50 26.98 16.37
C VAL A 8 0.28 27.54 15.17
N ASN A 9 1.50 28.01 15.40
CA ASN A 9 2.38 28.56 14.37
C ASN A 9 2.95 27.47 13.44
N ASP A 10 2.95 26.21 13.87
CA ASP A 10 3.43 25.06 13.10
C ASP A 10 2.34 24.47 12.20
N ALA A 11 1.07 24.79 12.43
CA ALA A 11 -0.07 24.28 11.65
C ALA A 11 0.06 24.51 10.12
N PRO A 12 0.51 25.68 9.63
CA PRO A 12 0.74 25.88 8.20
C PRO A 12 1.86 24.99 7.64
N ALA A 13 2.88 24.72 8.45
CA ALA A 13 4.05 23.93 8.04
C ALA A 13 3.74 22.43 8.04
N LEU A 14 3.01 21.94 9.05
CA LEU A 14 2.47 20.58 9.12
C LEU A 14 1.58 20.27 7.92
N LYS A 15 0.69 21.20 7.55
CA LYS A 15 -0.24 21.03 6.43
C LYS A 15 0.44 21.04 5.04
N GLN A 16 1.61 21.66 4.94
CA GLN A 16 2.44 21.67 3.72
C GLN A 16 3.42 20.50 3.65
N SER A 17 3.63 19.80 4.75
CA SER A 17 4.53 18.64 4.80
C SER A 17 3.87 17.40 4.20
N ASP A 18 4.68 16.43 3.76
CA ASP A 18 4.14 15.17 3.23
C ASP A 18 3.51 14.32 4.35
N ILE A 19 4.06 14.44 5.56
CA ILE A 19 3.56 13.82 6.79
C ILE A 19 3.78 14.80 7.95
N GLY A 20 2.70 15.42 8.42
CA GLY A 20 2.70 16.24 9.63
C GLY A 20 2.37 15.41 10.87
N VAL A 21 3.15 15.56 11.94
CA VAL A 21 2.95 14.87 13.22
C VAL A 21 2.73 15.89 14.34
N ALA A 22 1.60 15.82 15.03
CA ALA A 22 1.28 16.67 16.18
C ALA A 22 1.41 15.94 17.52
N MET A 23 1.73 16.70 18.57
CA MET A 23 1.72 16.22 19.96
C MET A 23 0.29 16.12 20.48
N GLY A 24 -0.04 15.02 21.14
CA GLY A 24 -1.36 14.71 21.67
C GLY A 24 -1.67 15.41 23.00
N ILE A 25 -0.67 15.59 23.87
CA ILE A 25 -0.85 16.17 25.21
C ILE A 25 -0.47 17.66 25.19
N THR A 26 0.74 18.00 24.76
CA THR A 26 1.24 19.38 24.69
C THR A 26 0.78 20.14 23.45
N GLY A 27 0.38 19.43 22.40
CA GLY A 27 -0.02 20.04 21.14
C GLY A 27 -1.36 20.75 21.22
N ASN A 28 -1.45 21.90 20.57
CA ASN A 28 -2.68 22.67 20.51
C ASN A 28 -3.71 22.03 19.54
N GLU A 29 -5.00 22.32 19.72
CA GLU A 29 -6.09 21.78 18.89
C GLU A 29 -5.87 22.07 17.39
N VAL A 30 -5.42 23.28 17.07
CA VAL A 30 -5.17 23.73 15.68
C VAL A 30 -4.05 22.93 15.00
N THR A 31 -3.03 22.53 15.76
CA THR A 31 -1.94 21.69 15.26
C THR A 31 -2.36 20.24 15.07
N LYS A 32 -3.20 19.72 15.97
CA LYS A 32 -3.76 18.36 15.85
C LYS A 32 -4.64 18.23 14.61
N ASP A 33 -5.45 19.24 14.33
CA ASP A 33 -6.33 19.27 13.16
C ASP A 33 -5.57 19.45 11.83
N ALA A 34 -4.41 20.12 11.87
CA ALA A 34 -3.55 20.30 10.71
C ALA A 34 -2.61 19.11 10.41
N ALA A 35 -2.42 18.19 11.36
CA ALA A 35 -1.48 17.07 11.23
C ALA A 35 -2.13 15.82 10.62
N ASN A 36 -1.30 14.97 10.00
CA ASN A 36 -1.73 13.66 9.47
C ASN A 36 -1.68 12.55 10.54
N MET A 37 -0.89 12.75 11.60
CA MET A 37 -0.69 11.80 12.68
C MET A 37 -0.58 12.55 14.02
N ILE A 38 -1.13 11.98 15.08
CA ILE A 38 -1.07 12.54 16.44
C ILE A 38 -0.38 11.55 17.37
N LEU A 39 0.63 11.99 18.10
CA LEU A 39 1.30 11.22 19.15
C LEU A 39 0.50 11.31 20.44
N THR A 40 -0.27 10.28 20.76
CA THR A 40 -1.13 10.29 21.95
C THR A 40 -0.36 10.26 23.28
N ASP A 41 0.90 9.85 23.25
CA ASP A 41 1.79 9.69 24.39
C ASP A 41 2.88 10.78 24.48
N ASP A 42 2.91 11.72 23.53
CA ASP A 42 3.94 12.75 23.39
C ASP A 42 5.39 12.21 23.38
N ASN A 43 5.56 10.96 22.95
CA ASN A 43 6.87 10.33 22.91
C ASN A 43 7.40 10.23 21.48
N PHE A 44 8.48 10.95 21.20
CA PHE A 44 9.18 10.86 19.91
C PHE A 44 9.74 9.46 19.59
N SER A 45 9.92 8.60 20.61
CA SER A 45 10.30 7.20 20.40
C SER A 45 9.24 6.42 19.60
N THR A 46 7.97 6.81 19.68
CA THR A 46 6.88 6.18 18.94
C THR A 46 7.01 6.45 17.43
N ILE A 47 7.59 7.59 17.02
CA ILE A 47 7.92 7.87 15.63
C ILE A 47 8.96 6.88 15.11
N VAL A 48 9.93 6.48 15.94
CA VAL A 48 10.95 5.48 15.55
C VAL A 48 10.30 4.12 15.31
N HIS A 49 9.27 3.75 16.08
CA HIS A 49 8.50 2.54 15.81
C HIS A 49 7.70 2.63 14.49
N ALA A 50 7.20 3.81 14.11
CA ALA A 50 6.53 4.00 12.81
C ALA A 50 7.45 3.69 11.62
N ILE A 51 8.77 3.81 11.78
CA ILE A 51 9.76 3.45 10.76
C ILE A 51 9.72 1.94 10.41
N ILE A 52 9.31 1.08 11.36
CA ILE A 52 9.10 -0.36 11.14
C ILE A 52 8.04 -0.59 10.05
N GLY A 53 7.14 0.37 9.83
CA GLY A 53 6.17 0.36 8.74
C GLY A 53 6.79 0.22 7.34
N ARG A 54 8.07 0.53 7.15
CA ARG A 54 8.78 0.27 5.88
C ARG A 54 8.82 -1.21 5.53
N ASN A 55 8.97 -2.10 6.52
CA ASN A 55 8.91 -3.54 6.28
C ASN A 55 7.50 -3.98 5.87
N VAL A 56 6.46 -3.39 6.47
CA VAL A 56 5.06 -3.66 6.10
C VAL A 56 4.81 -3.26 4.65
N TYR A 57 5.36 -2.14 4.19
CA TYR A 57 5.24 -1.71 2.79
C TYR A 57 5.83 -2.73 1.81
N GLU A 58 7.03 -3.25 2.09
CA GLU A 58 7.65 -4.29 1.24
C GLU A 58 6.82 -5.58 1.21
N HIS A 59 6.26 -5.99 2.34
CA HIS A 59 5.37 -7.16 2.39
C HIS A 59 4.07 -6.93 1.62
N LEU A 60 3.48 -5.73 1.68
CA LEU A 60 2.30 -5.37 0.89
C LEU A 60 2.59 -5.41 -0.61
N LYS A 61 3.72 -4.83 -1.03
CA LYS A 61 4.15 -4.86 -2.43
C LYS A 61 4.31 -6.29 -2.93
N ASN A 62 4.98 -7.15 -2.17
CA ASN A 62 5.13 -8.56 -2.50
C ASN A 62 3.78 -9.31 -2.55
N SER A 63 2.85 -8.99 -1.65
CA SER A 63 1.49 -9.55 -1.67
C SER A 63 0.72 -9.18 -2.94
N ILE A 64 0.81 -7.92 -3.37
CA ILE A 64 0.20 -7.46 -4.64
C ILE A 64 0.81 -8.20 -5.83
N TYR A 65 2.13 -8.34 -5.88
CA TYR A 65 2.79 -9.11 -6.94
C TYR A 65 2.37 -10.57 -6.95
N TYR A 66 2.22 -11.18 -5.78
CA TYR A 66 1.78 -12.57 -5.66
C TYR A 66 0.36 -12.75 -6.21
N LEU A 67 -0.58 -11.88 -5.84
CA LEU A 67 -1.96 -11.91 -6.35
C LEU A 67 -2.02 -11.65 -7.86
N LEU A 68 -1.28 -10.67 -8.35
CA LEU A 68 -1.23 -10.34 -9.77
C LEU A 68 -0.62 -11.48 -10.60
N SER A 69 0.49 -12.06 -10.13
CA SER A 69 1.15 -13.20 -10.78
C SER A 69 0.23 -14.42 -10.80
N GLY A 70 -0.46 -14.73 -9.70
CA GLY A 70 -1.39 -15.86 -9.62
C GLY A 70 -2.55 -15.71 -10.60
N ASN A 71 -3.20 -14.55 -10.61
CA ASN A 71 -4.30 -14.26 -11.55
C ASN A 71 -3.83 -14.29 -13.01
N PHE A 72 -2.64 -13.75 -13.29
CA PHE A 72 -2.07 -13.74 -14.64
C PHE A 72 -1.77 -15.15 -15.15
N VAL A 73 -1.17 -16.01 -14.32
CA VAL A 73 -0.92 -17.42 -14.66
C VAL A 73 -2.24 -18.17 -14.86
N GLY A 74 -3.25 -17.92 -14.03
CA GLY A 74 -4.58 -18.51 -14.18
C GLY A 74 -5.21 -18.20 -15.55
N ILE A 75 -5.18 -16.92 -15.95
CA ILE A 75 -5.69 -16.49 -17.26
C ILE A 75 -4.92 -17.15 -18.41
N LEU A 76 -3.59 -17.16 -18.35
CA LEU A 76 -2.75 -17.80 -19.37
C LEU A 76 -3.01 -19.31 -19.47
N CYS A 77 -3.17 -19.99 -18.34
CA CYS A 77 -3.44 -21.42 -18.30
C CYS A 77 -4.77 -21.76 -18.99
N VAL A 78 -5.84 -21.02 -18.68
CA VAL A 78 -7.15 -21.21 -19.31
C VAL A 78 -7.10 -20.91 -20.81
N LEU A 79 -6.42 -19.83 -21.21
CA LEU A 79 -6.29 -19.43 -22.61
C LEU A 79 -5.55 -20.52 -23.42
N LEU A 80 -4.39 -20.98 -22.93
CA LEU A 80 -3.63 -22.04 -23.58
C LEU A 80 -4.41 -23.35 -23.62
N ALA A 81 -5.03 -23.76 -22.53
CA ALA A 81 -5.86 -24.96 -22.49
C ALA A 81 -6.98 -24.90 -23.53
N SER A 82 -7.68 -23.76 -23.64
CA SER A 82 -8.74 -23.57 -24.65
C SER A 82 -8.21 -23.70 -26.09
N LEU A 83 -7.05 -23.11 -26.40
CA LEU A 83 -6.43 -23.22 -27.73
C LEU A 83 -6.01 -24.64 -28.06
N PHE A 84 -5.38 -25.35 -27.13
CA PHE A 84 -4.95 -26.75 -27.33
C PHE A 84 -6.15 -27.70 -27.46
N ILE A 85 -7.21 -27.50 -26.66
CA ILE A 85 -8.45 -28.29 -26.76
C ILE A 85 -9.12 -28.07 -28.12
N LEU A 86 -9.17 -26.83 -28.60
CA LEU A 86 -9.73 -26.52 -29.93
C LEU A 86 -8.92 -27.18 -31.05
N GLN A 87 -7.59 -27.12 -30.99
CA GLN A 87 -6.72 -27.78 -31.98
C GLN A 87 -6.92 -29.30 -32.00
N LEU A 88 -7.04 -29.92 -30.82
CA LEU A 88 -7.30 -31.37 -30.71
C LEU A 88 -8.64 -31.75 -31.36
N HIS A 89 -9.68 -30.95 -31.15
CA HIS A 89 -11.01 -31.19 -31.73
C HIS A 89 -10.99 -31.17 -33.26
N PHE A 90 -10.33 -30.18 -33.88
CA PHE A 90 -10.23 -30.10 -35.34
C PHE A 90 -9.43 -31.26 -35.95
N ILE A 91 -8.33 -31.68 -35.31
CA ILE A 91 -7.51 -32.80 -35.80
C ILE A 91 -8.30 -34.11 -35.80
N GLN A 92 -9.08 -34.36 -34.73
CA GLN A 92 -9.95 -35.54 -34.66
C GLN A 92 -10.98 -35.52 -35.81
N HIS A 93 -11.60 -34.38 -36.08
CA HIS A 93 -12.65 -34.27 -37.11
C HIS A 93 -12.12 -34.46 -38.55
N THR A 94 -10.85 -34.15 -38.83
CA THR A 94 -10.22 -34.40 -40.14
C THR A 94 -9.75 -35.85 -40.31
N PHE A 95 -9.42 -36.57 -39.24
CA PHE A 95 -8.97 -37.97 -39.31
C PHE A 95 -10.12 -39.00 -39.43
N TYR A 96 -11.35 -38.62 -39.05
CA TYR A 96 -12.55 -39.47 -39.15
C TYR A 96 -13.34 -39.28 -40.46
N LEU A 97 -12.86 -38.42 -41.37
CA LEU A 97 -13.36 -38.23 -42.74
C LEU A 97 -12.36 -38.81 -43.75
#